data_AF-A0A7S0XFF0-F1
#
_entry.id   AF-A0A7S0XFF0-F1
#
_cell.length_a   1.000
_cell.length_b   1.000
_cell.length_c   1.000
_cell.angle_alpha   90.00
_cell.angle_beta   90.00
_cell.angle_gamma   90.00
#
_symmetry.space_group_name_H-M   'P 1'
#
loop_
_entity.id
_entity.type
_entity.pdbx_description
1 polymer ?
#
loop_
_entity_poly.entity_id
_entity_poly.type
_entity_poly.pdbx_seq_one_letter_code
_entity_poly.pdbx_strand_id
1 'polypeptide(L)'
;VNHITNPLNDSLDSKVDSNTDSHIDSNINSHTTSESTTITFTEIEYKALEYKLAETKSKLARLQSLQDDYFITKDLLERELNIEKSKRLIAEKERDVYINA
;
A
#
# COMPACT_ATOMS: atom_id res chain seq x y z
N VAL A 1 -3.55 6.82 15.20
CA VAL A 1 -2.67 5.64 15.18
C VAL A 1 -3.11 4.75 16.33
N ASN A 2 -3.95 3.75 16.06
CA ASN A 2 -4.36 2.79 17.10
C ASN A 2 -3.67 1.46 16.83
N HIS A 3 -2.74 1.14 17.71
CA HIS A 3 -2.05 -0.12 17.85
C HIS A 3 -2.44 -0.72 19.20
N ILE A 4 -2.37 -2.06 19.27
CA ILE A 4 -2.29 -2.95 20.45
C ILE A 4 -3.58 -3.09 21.29
N THR A 5 -4.01 -4.24 21.86
CA THR A 5 -3.40 -5.53 22.27
C THR A 5 -4.49 -6.60 22.43
N ASN A 6 -4.21 -7.84 22.01
CA ASN A 6 -4.55 -9.05 22.79
C ASN A 6 -3.31 -9.34 23.68
N PRO A 7 -3.29 -10.27 24.67
CA PRO A 7 -4.34 -11.14 25.21
C PRO A 7 -4.34 -11.17 26.76
N LEU A 8 -5.25 -11.92 27.39
CA LEU A 8 -5.00 -12.85 28.52
C LEU A 8 -6.27 -13.11 29.33
N ASN A 9 -6.46 -14.40 29.60
CA ASN A 9 -6.89 -14.93 30.89
C ASN A 9 -8.36 -14.74 31.28
N ASP A 10 -9.15 -15.79 31.08
CA ASP A 10 -10.10 -16.23 32.10
C ASP A 10 -9.97 -17.75 32.28
N SER A 11 -9.15 -18.08 33.27
CA SER A 11 -9.24 -19.29 34.06
C SER A 11 -10.63 -19.39 34.67
N LEU A 12 -11.26 -20.57 34.61
CA LEU A 12 -12.26 -20.99 35.60
C LEU A 12 -12.39 -22.51 35.63
N ASP A 13 -11.74 -23.07 36.65
CA ASP A 13 -12.14 -24.19 37.49
C ASP A 13 -12.36 -25.59 36.89
N SER A 14 -11.38 -26.43 37.23
CA SER A 14 -11.47 -27.88 37.37
C SER A 14 -12.64 -28.31 38.28
N LYS A 15 -13.51 -29.18 37.76
CA LYS A 15 -14.17 -30.22 38.56
C LYS A 15 -14.12 -31.53 37.78
N VAL A 16 -13.21 -32.39 38.19
CA VAL A 16 -13.16 -33.80 37.79
C VAL A 16 -14.16 -34.52 38.69
N ASP A 17 -15.26 -35.01 38.12
CA ASP A 17 -16.07 -36.06 38.74
C ASP A 17 -16.17 -37.22 37.76
N SER A 18 -15.52 -38.32 38.16
CA SER A 18 -15.57 -39.63 37.54
C SER A 18 -16.95 -40.26 37.69
N ASN A 19 -17.53 -40.78 36.60
CA ASN A 19 -17.98 -42.17 36.57
C ASN A 19 -18.40 -42.63 35.17
N THR A 20 -17.87 -43.79 34.83
CA THR A 20 -17.95 -44.63 33.64
C THR A 20 -19.39 -45.07 33.32
N ASP A 21 -19.79 -45.10 32.03
CA ASP A 21 -20.26 -46.35 31.39
C ASP A 21 -20.47 -46.23 29.85
N SER A 22 -20.20 -47.34 29.18
CA SER A 22 -20.85 -47.83 27.96
C SER A 22 -20.44 -47.27 26.60
N HIS A 23 -19.48 -47.99 25.98
CA HIS A 23 -19.37 -48.33 24.57
C HIS A 23 -19.98 -47.39 23.52
N ILE A 24 -19.12 -46.56 22.92
CA ILE A 24 -19.14 -46.34 21.47
C ILE A 24 -17.72 -46.56 20.96
N ASP A 25 -17.50 -47.76 20.40
CA ASP A 25 -16.41 -47.97 19.47
C ASP A 25 -16.69 -47.10 18.24
N SER A 26 -16.00 -45.98 18.14
CA SER A 26 -15.80 -45.28 16.89
C SER A 26 -14.37 -44.78 16.89
N ASN A 27 -13.53 -45.64 16.32
CA ASN A 27 -12.19 -45.37 15.84
C ASN A 27 -12.15 -44.03 15.09
N ILE A 28 -11.95 -42.91 15.80
CA ILE A 28 -11.54 -41.66 15.20
C ILE A 28 -10.03 -41.75 15.02
N ASN A 29 -9.63 -42.50 14.00
CA ASN A 29 -8.34 -42.32 13.38
C ASN A 29 -8.41 -40.98 12.63
N SER A 30 -8.33 -39.85 13.35
CA SER A 30 -8.20 -38.53 12.72
C SER A 30 -6.76 -38.38 12.25
N HIS A 31 -6.39 -39.20 11.27
CA HIS A 31 -5.31 -38.85 10.36
C HIS A 31 -5.87 -37.75 9.47
N THR A 32 -5.85 -36.51 9.95
CA THR A 32 -5.99 -35.37 9.06
C THR A 32 -4.72 -35.34 8.24
N THR A 33 -4.73 -36.00 7.09
CA THR A 33 -3.86 -35.59 6.00
C THR A 33 -4.30 -34.17 5.67
N SER A 34 -3.59 -33.19 6.21
CA SER A 34 -3.59 -31.86 5.61
C SER A 34 -3.00 -32.09 4.22
N GLU A 35 -3.86 -32.33 3.24
CA GLU A 35 -3.43 -32.48 1.85
C GLU A 35 -2.70 -31.20 1.50
N SER A 36 -1.37 -31.29 1.44
CA SER A 36 -0.54 -30.22 0.94
C SER A 36 -0.78 -30.19 -0.56
N THR A 37 -1.71 -29.36 -1.01
CA THR A 37 -1.90 -29.07 -2.43
C THR A 37 -0.62 -28.47 -2.97
N THR A 38 0.21 -29.30 -3.59
CA THR A 38 1.41 -28.83 -4.27
C THR A 38 0.96 -28.21 -5.59
N ILE A 39 0.90 -26.88 -5.64
CA ILE A 39 0.64 -26.15 -6.88
C ILE A 39 1.93 -26.15 -7.69
N THR A 40 1.99 -26.97 -8.73
CA THR A 40 3.12 -27.02 -9.67
C THR A 40 2.89 -26.01 -10.78
N PHE A 41 3.71 -24.95 -10.83
CA PHE A 41 3.76 -24.03 -11.96
C PHE A 41 4.51 -24.68 -13.14
N THR A 42 3.94 -24.59 -14.33
CA THR A 42 4.64 -24.93 -15.56
C THR A 42 5.69 -23.86 -15.87
N GLU A 43 6.73 -24.23 -16.60
CA GLU A 43 7.75 -23.29 -17.06
C GLU A 43 7.14 -22.13 -17.88
N ILE A 44 6.05 -22.40 -18.61
CA ILE A 44 5.31 -21.40 -19.40
C ILE A 44 4.64 -20.38 -18.47
N GLU A 45 3.98 -20.82 -17.40
CA GLU A 45 3.32 -19.92 -16.44
C GLU A 45 4.34 -19.08 -15.67
N TYR A 46 5.49 -19.67 -15.31
CA TYR A 46 6.58 -18.93 -14.69
C TYR A 46 7.12 -17.83 -15.61
N LYS A 47 7.42 -18.15 -16.88
CA LYS A 47 7.86 -17.16 -17.88
C LYS A 47 6.81 -16.07 -18.10
N ALA A 48 5.52 -16.43 -18.16
CA ALA A 48 4.44 -15.47 -18.30
C ALA A 48 4.38 -14.50 -17.11
N LEU A 49 4.66 -14.96 -15.90
CA LEU A 49 4.74 -14.12 -14.71
C LEU A 49 5.95 -13.18 -14.76
N GLU A 50 7.11 -13.65 -15.21
CA GLU A 50 8.30 -12.81 -15.40
C GLU A 50 8.05 -11.68 -16.41
N TYR A 51 7.39 -11.98 -17.53
CA TYR A 51 7.00 -10.96 -18.51
C TYR A 51 6.06 -9.91 -17.91
N LYS A 52 5.02 -10.33 -17.18
CA LYS A 52 4.10 -9.41 -16.50
C LYS A 52 4.81 -8.55 -15.46
N LEU A 53 5.75 -9.13 -14.71
CA LEU A 53 6.56 -8.39 -13.75
C LEU A 53 7.43 -7.33 -14.44
N ALA A 54 8.08 -7.68 -15.55
CA ALA A 54 8.88 -6.74 -16.34
C ALA A 54 8.02 -5.60 -16.91
N GLU A 55 6.84 -5.92 -17.42
CA GLU A 55 5.89 -4.92 -17.94
C GLU A 55 5.44 -3.95 -16.83
N THR A 56 5.06 -4.46 -15.66
CA THR A 56 4.66 -3.63 -14.52
C THR A 56 5.82 -2.75 -14.04
N LYS A 57 7.04 -3.27 -13.97
CA LYS A 57 8.24 -2.47 -13.64
C LYS A 57 8.46 -1.33 -14.64
N SER A 58 8.30 -1.60 -15.93
CA SER A 58 8.41 -0.59 -16.99
C SER A 58 7.33 0.50 -16.86
N LYS A 59 6.08 0.10 -16.62
CA LYS A 59 4.97 1.06 -16.37
C LYS A 59 5.23 1.92 -15.13
N LEU A 60 5.74 1.33 -14.05
CA LEU A 60 6.08 2.05 -12.82
C LEU A 60 7.16 3.09 -13.07
N ALA A 61 8.25 2.71 -13.76
CA ALA A 61 9.33 3.64 -14.10
C ALA A 61 8.83 4.82 -14.95
N ARG A 62 7.93 4.57 -15.91
CA ARG A 62 7.30 5.62 -16.71
C ARG A 62 6.45 6.57 -15.87
N LEU A 63 5.69 6.04 -14.92
CA LEU A 63 4.87 6.87 -14.02
C LEU A 63 5.74 7.74 -13.10
N GLN A 64 6.86 7.20 -12.61
CA GLN A 64 7.82 7.97 -11.81
C GLN A 64 8.43 9.12 -12.62
N SER A 65 8.88 8.85 -13.84
CA SER A 65 9.38 9.91 -14.74
C SER A 65 8.33 11.00 -14.99
N LEU A 66 7.07 10.62 -15.23
CA LEU A 66 6.00 11.58 -15.45
C LEU A 66 5.69 12.42 -14.20
N GLN A 67 5.79 11.80 -13.02
CA GLN A 67 5.62 12.50 -11.74
C GLN A 67 6.74 13.54 -11.53
N ASP A 68 7.99 13.18 -11.85
CA ASP A 68 9.12 14.09 -11.75
C ASP A 68 8.97 15.28 -12.73
N ASP A 69 8.61 15.00 -13.99
CA ASP A 69 8.34 16.03 -15.00
C ASP A 69 7.22 16.99 -14.59
N TYR A 70 6.16 16.46 -13.95
CA TYR A 70 5.07 17.27 -13.42
C TYR A 70 5.57 18.26 -12.34
N PHE A 71 6.39 17.80 -11.40
CA PHE A 71 6.90 18.68 -10.34
C PHE A 71 7.87 19.74 -10.88
N ILE A 72 8.71 19.39 -11.85
CA ILE A 72 9.57 20.35 -12.55
C ILE A 72 8.72 21.41 -13.24
N THR A 73 7.71 20.98 -14.00
CA THR A 73 6.81 21.90 -14.73
C THR A 73 6.05 22.82 -13.78
N LYS A 74 5.59 22.29 -12.64
CA LYS A 74 4.91 23.07 -11.60
C LYS A 74 5.82 24.15 -11.01
N ASP A 75 7.05 23.81 -10.64
CA ASP A 75 8.03 24.79 -10.12
C ASP A 75 8.34 25.88 -11.14
N LEU A 76 8.49 25.53 -12.42
CA LEU A 76 8.67 26.51 -13.50
C LEU A 76 7.48 27.47 -13.61
N LEU A 77 6.25 26.95 -13.59
CA LEU A 77 5.04 27.78 -13.66
C LEU A 77 4.93 28.72 -12.45
N GLU A 78 5.23 28.24 -11.25
CA GLU A 78 5.23 29.07 -10.03
C GLU A 78 6.26 30.20 -10.12
N ARG A 79 7.45 29.94 -10.67
CA ARG A 79 8.48 30.95 -10.91
C ARG A 79 8.04 31.99 -11.94
N GLU A 80 7.51 31.55 -13.08
CA GLU A 80 7.01 32.46 -14.12
C GLU A 80 5.90 33.37 -13.60
N LEU A 81 4.97 32.81 -12.82
CA LEU A 81 3.91 33.58 -12.18
C LEU A 81 4.46 34.64 -11.22
N ASN A 82 5.48 34.29 -10.43
CA ASN A 82 6.09 35.23 -9.49
C ASN A 82 6.86 36.36 -10.20
N ILE A 83 7.53 36.06 -11.31
CA ILE A 83 8.16 37.06 -12.16
C ILE A 83 7.10 38.02 -12.71
N GLU A 84 5.99 37.50 -13.24
CA GLU A 84 4.94 38.34 -13.82
C GLU A 84 4.25 39.23 -12.78
N LYS A 85 3.97 38.69 -11.59
CA LYS A 85 3.49 39.48 -10.44
C LYS A 85 4.46 40.60 -10.06
N SER A 86 5.76 40.31 -10.05
CA SER A 86 6.80 41.30 -9.71
C SER A 86 6.88 42.41 -10.75
N LYS A 87 6.81 42.07 -12.05
CA LYS A 87 6.77 43.05 -13.15
C LYS A 87 5.55 43.95 -13.04
N ARG A 88 4.38 43.38 -12.79
CA ARG A 88 3.14 44.14 -12.62
C ARG A 88 3.22 45.11 -11.45
N LEU A 89 3.75 44.68 -10.31
CA LEU A 89 3.93 45.53 -9.12
C LEU A 89 4.87 46.71 -9.42
N ILE A 90 5.97 46.48 -10.15
CA ILE A 90 6.88 47.54 -10.56
C ILE A 90 6.15 48.55 -11.46
N ALA A 91 5.44 48.07 -12.48
CA ALA A 91 4.69 48.95 -13.39
C ALA A 91 3.59 49.77 -12.69
N GLU A 92 2.92 49.19 -11.69
CA GLU A 92 1.94 49.90 -10.86
C GLU A 92 2.62 51.01 -10.04
N LYS A 93 3.76 50.72 -9.40
CA LYS A 93 4.53 51.72 -8.66
C LYS A 93 5.07 52.84 -9.55
N GLU A 94 5.57 52.53 -10.74
CA GLU A 94 6.04 53.53 -11.71
C GLU A 94 4.91 54.46 -12.16
N ARG A 95 3.72 53.91 -12.39
CA ARG A 95 2.52 54.71 -12.70
C ARG A 95 2.14 55.62 -11.55
N ASP A 96 2.13 55.12 -10.31
CA ASP A 96 1.78 55.90 -9.14
C ASP A 96 2.75 57.06 -8.90
N VAL A 97 4.05 56.85 -9.15
CA VAL A 97 5.05 57.95 -9.11
C VAL A 97 4.76 58.98 -10.19
N TYR A 98 4.48 58.56 -11.44
CA TYR A 98 4.20 59.49 -12.53
C TYR A 98 2.93 60.34 -12.29
N ILE A 99 1.88 59.77 -11.69
CA ILE A 99 0.63 60.48 -11.42
C ILE A 99 0.79 61.48 -10.27
N ASN A 100 1.63 61.18 -9.28
CA ASN A 100 1.77 61.98 -8.05
C ASN A 100 3.00 62.92 -8.03
N ALA A 101 3.78 62.97 -9.11
CA ALA A 101 4.93 63.87 -9.29
C ALA A 101 4.52 65.18 -9.97
#